data_AF-A0A699V5J1-F1
#
_entry.id   AF-A0A699V5J1-F1
#
_cell.length_a   1.000
_cell.length_b   1.000
_cell.length_c   1.000
_cell.angle_alpha   90.00
_cell.angle_beta   90.00
_cell.angle_gamma   90.00
#
_symmetry.space_group_name_H-M   'P 1'
#
loop_
_entity.id
_entity.type
_entity.pdbx_description
1 polymer ?
#
loop_
_entity_poly.entity_id
_entity_poly.type
_entity_poly.pdbx_seq_one_letter_code
_entity_poly.pdbx_strand_id
1 'polypeptide(L)'
;HESKVIKKIIDTIFSGVFPLNSDIDEGLVGMRARLQDLISQLKIGSGGVRMVGIWGLGGGGKTTLATSVYMEIIRRFKSHCIIENIREESRKYGLKKLQGDILSALCKTKMEVDCVAEGKLKIKS
;
A
#
# COMPACT_ATOMS: atom_id res chain seq x y z
N HIS A 1 2.14 10.71 -26.58
CA HIS A 1 2.18 9.33 -27.13
C HIS A 1 2.90 8.36 -26.17
N GLU A 2 3.88 8.82 -25.39
CA GLU A 2 4.67 8.03 -24.42
C GLU A 2 3.88 7.45 -23.22
N SER A 3 2.85 8.15 -22.72
CA SER A 3 2.07 7.71 -21.54
C SER A 3 1.36 6.35 -21.72
N LYS A 4 0.97 6.01 -22.95
CA LYS A 4 0.37 4.69 -23.26
C LYS A 4 1.40 3.56 -23.19
N VAL A 5 2.64 3.84 -23.59
CA VAL A 5 3.75 2.87 -23.59
C VAL A 5 4.21 2.61 -22.16
N ILE A 6 4.35 3.64 -21.34
CA ILE A 6 4.72 3.52 -19.92
C ILE A 6 3.64 2.76 -19.14
N LYS A 7 2.35 3.05 -19.36
CA LYS A 7 1.26 2.27 -18.75
C LYS A 7 1.35 0.81 -19.15
N LYS A 8 1.60 0.51 -20.43
CA LYS A 8 1.70 -0.87 -20.91
C LYS A 8 2.88 -1.61 -20.30
N ILE A 9 4.03 -0.95 -20.11
CA ILE A 9 5.21 -1.54 -19.44
C ILE A 9 4.92 -1.81 -17.96
N ILE A 10 4.29 -0.86 -17.26
CA ILE A 10 3.86 -1.04 -15.86
C ILE A 10 2.87 -2.21 -15.77
N ASP A 11 1.88 -2.27 -16.65
CA ASP A 11 0.88 -3.32 -16.69
C ASP A 11 1.52 -4.69 -16.93
N THR A 12 2.47 -4.78 -17.85
CA THR A 12 3.21 -6.02 -18.15
C THR A 12 4.06 -6.47 -16.97
N ILE A 13 4.81 -5.56 -16.33
CA ILE A 13 5.65 -5.90 -15.16
C ILE A 13 4.77 -6.36 -14.00
N PHE A 14 3.67 -5.66 -13.71
CA PHE A 14 2.75 -6.06 -12.64
C PHE A 14 2.05 -7.39 -12.94
N SER A 15 1.66 -7.65 -14.19
CA SER A 15 1.08 -8.94 -14.60
C SER A 15 2.09 -10.10 -14.55
N GLY A 16 3.38 -9.81 -14.74
CA GLY A 16 4.46 -10.81 -14.74
C GLY A 16 5.06 -11.09 -13.36
N VAL A 17 5.00 -10.13 -12.43
CA VAL A 17 5.54 -10.26 -11.06
C VAL A 17 4.50 -10.87 -10.11
N PHE A 18 3.20 -10.71 -10.38
CA PHE A 18 2.13 -11.38 -9.63
C PHE A 18 0.98 -11.76 -10.56
N PRO A 19 0.81 -13.06 -10.88
CA PRO A 19 -0.40 -13.51 -11.52
C PRO A 19 -1.54 -13.40 -10.50
N LEU A 20 -2.27 -12.28 -10.54
CA LEU A 20 -3.55 -12.11 -9.84
C LEU A 20 -4.67 -12.98 -10.45
N ASN A 21 -4.35 -13.76 -11.48
CA ASN A 21 -5.28 -14.58 -12.22
C ASN A 21 -5.08 -16.06 -11.83
N SER A 22 -6.22 -16.70 -11.54
CA SER A 22 -6.48 -18.11 -11.20
C SER A 22 -5.87 -18.72 -9.93
N ASP A 23 -4.59 -18.55 -9.60
CA ASP A 23 -3.92 -19.58 -8.74
C ASP A 23 -3.79 -19.24 -7.25
N ILE A 24 -4.36 -18.13 -6.78
CA ILE A 24 -4.28 -17.71 -5.36
C ILE A 24 -4.83 -18.80 -4.40
N ASP A 25 -5.75 -19.65 -4.88
CA ASP A 25 -6.39 -20.68 -4.05
C ASP A 25 -5.70 -22.06 -4.10
N GLU A 26 -4.71 -22.29 -4.98
CA GLU A 26 -4.04 -23.60 -5.09
C GLU A 26 -3.16 -23.95 -3.87
N GLY A 27 -2.97 -23.01 -2.93
CA GLY A 27 -2.30 -23.30 -1.66
C GLY A 27 -2.74 -22.44 -0.45
N LEU A 28 -3.68 -21.51 -0.63
CA LEU A 28 -4.05 -20.52 0.41
C LEU A 28 -5.58 -20.44 0.55
N VAL A 29 -6.19 -21.58 0.91
CA VAL A 29 -7.64 -21.75 1.08
C VAL A 29 -8.28 -20.54 1.75
N GLY A 30 -9.21 -19.91 1.05
CA GLY A 30 -10.02 -18.80 1.58
C GLY A 30 -9.34 -17.42 1.55
N MET A 31 -8.14 -17.30 0.98
CA MET A 31 -7.47 -16.01 0.79
C MET A 31 -8.29 -15.07 -0.10
N ARG A 32 -8.88 -15.59 -1.19
CA ARG A 32 -9.74 -14.81 -2.08
C ARG A 32 -10.93 -14.20 -1.34
N ALA A 33 -11.60 -14.98 -0.49
CA ALA A 33 -12.74 -14.51 0.29
C ALA A 33 -12.33 -13.39 1.26
N ARG A 34 -11.23 -13.58 2.01
CA ARG A 34 -10.68 -12.57 2.94
C ARG A 34 -10.24 -11.28 2.21
N LEU A 35 -9.69 -11.41 1.01
CA LEU A 35 -9.30 -10.27 0.17
C LEU A 35 -10.53 -9.47 -0.25
N GLN A 36 -11.56 -10.13 -0.76
CA GLN A 36 -12.79 -9.47 -1.20
C GLN A 36 -13.54 -8.81 -0.04
N ASP A 37 -13.63 -9.49 1.11
CA ASP A 37 -14.21 -8.94 2.33
C ASP A 37 -13.47 -7.66 2.75
N LEU A 38 -12.13 -7.70 2.85
CA LEU A 38 -11.34 -6.54 3.24
C LEU A 38 -11.49 -5.37 2.24
N ILE A 39 -11.48 -5.64 0.93
CA ILE A 39 -11.71 -4.59 -0.09
C ILE A 39 -13.09 -3.95 0.05
N SER A 40 -14.12 -4.75 0.36
CA SER A 40 -15.47 -4.22 0.59
C SER A 40 -15.52 -3.27 1.80
N GLN A 41 -14.81 -3.60 2.88
CA GLN A 41 -14.74 -2.79 4.10
C GLN A 41 -14.01 -1.46 3.89
N LEU A 42 -13.07 -1.40 2.94
CA LEU A 42 -12.40 -0.14 2.59
C LEU A 42 -13.35 0.90 2.01
N LYS A 43 -14.54 0.51 1.52
CA LYS A 43 -15.55 1.34 0.80
C LYS A 43 -14.93 2.46 -0.05
N ILE A 44 -14.00 2.06 -0.91
CA ILE A 44 -13.21 2.94 -1.78
C ILE A 44 -14.16 3.85 -2.58
N GLY A 45 -13.87 5.15 -2.55
CA GLY A 45 -14.66 6.18 -3.25
C GLY A 45 -15.66 6.92 -2.36
N SER A 46 -15.97 6.44 -1.15
CA SER A 46 -16.91 7.15 -0.25
C SER A 46 -16.32 8.37 0.49
N GLY A 47 -15.14 8.87 0.07
CA GLY A 47 -14.42 9.96 0.72
C GLY A 47 -13.82 9.62 2.09
N GLY A 48 -13.12 10.61 2.67
CA GLY A 48 -12.55 10.53 4.03
C GLY A 48 -11.32 9.63 4.20
N VAL A 49 -10.76 9.64 5.42
CA VAL A 49 -9.63 8.79 5.82
C VAL A 49 -10.14 7.55 6.54
N ARG A 50 -9.60 6.38 6.19
CA ARG A 50 -9.91 5.09 6.83
C ARG A 50 -8.64 4.37 7.25
N MET A 51 -8.69 3.77 8.42
CA MET A 51 -7.63 2.90 8.95
C MET A 51 -8.22 1.53 9.21
N VAL A 52 -7.55 0.48 8.73
CA VAL A 52 -7.93 -0.91 8.97
C VAL A 52 -6.74 -1.66 9.57
N GLY A 53 -6.97 -2.39 10.65
CA GLY A 53 -5.97 -3.27 11.26
C GLY A 53 -6.25 -4.73 10.93
N ILE A 54 -5.22 -5.47 10.50
CA ILE A 54 -5.29 -6.92 10.33
C ILE A 54 -4.58 -7.57 11.53
N TRP A 55 -5.33 -8.24 12.40
CA TRP A 55 -4.79 -8.93 13.58
C TRP A 55 -5.05 -10.44 13.54
N GLY A 56 -4.44 -11.19 14.46
CA GLY A 56 -4.62 -12.63 14.61
C GLY A 56 -3.30 -13.35 14.91
N LEU A 57 -3.38 -14.66 15.11
CA LEU A 57 -2.25 -15.53 15.43
C LEU A 57 -1.10 -15.46 14.41
N GLY A 58 0.11 -15.81 14.83
CA GLY A 58 1.28 -15.92 13.96
C GLY A 58 1.05 -16.90 12.80
N GLY A 59 1.71 -16.69 11.66
CA GLY A 59 1.60 -17.58 10.49
C GLY A 59 0.32 -17.45 9.65
N GLY A 60 -0.72 -16.73 10.09
CA GLY A 60 -2.01 -16.61 9.38
C GLY A 60 -2.03 -15.74 8.10
N GLY A 61 -0.87 -15.40 7.54
CA GLY A 61 -0.76 -14.66 6.27
C GLY A 61 -1.27 -13.21 6.30
N LYS A 62 -1.24 -12.52 7.47
CA LYS A 62 -1.78 -11.15 7.62
C LYS A 62 -1.09 -10.13 6.73
N THR A 63 0.25 -10.15 6.73
CA THR A 63 1.06 -9.28 5.86
C THR A 63 0.79 -9.61 4.38
N THR A 64 0.71 -10.90 4.04
CA THR A 64 0.35 -11.35 2.69
C THR A 64 -1.01 -10.79 2.27
N LEU A 65 -2.04 -10.89 3.11
CA LEU A 65 -3.36 -10.33 2.83
C LEU A 65 -3.31 -8.81 2.63
N ALA A 66 -2.61 -8.07 3.49
CA ALA A 66 -2.44 -6.62 3.33
C ALA A 66 -1.78 -6.26 1.99
N THR A 67 -0.71 -6.97 1.63
CA THR A 67 0.01 -6.76 0.37
C THR A 67 -0.86 -7.11 -0.83
N SER A 68 -1.60 -8.23 -0.80
CA SER A 68 -2.51 -8.61 -1.89
C SER A 68 -3.63 -7.58 -2.09
N VAL A 69 -4.25 -7.09 -1.00
CA VAL A 69 -5.25 -6.02 -1.08
C VAL A 69 -4.65 -4.75 -1.66
N TYR A 70 -3.46 -4.35 -1.20
CA TYR A 70 -2.77 -3.18 -1.73
C TYR A 70 -2.57 -3.30 -3.25
N MET A 71 -2.03 -4.42 -3.74
CA MET A 71 -1.79 -4.63 -5.17
C MET A 71 -3.07 -4.62 -5.99
N GLU A 72 -4.17 -5.18 -5.47
CA GLU A 72 -5.47 -5.21 -6.14
C GLU A 72 -6.04 -3.79 -6.33
N ILE A 73 -5.85 -2.89 -5.35
CA ILE A 73 -6.51 -1.58 -5.35
C ILE A 73 -5.61 -0.42 -5.78
N ILE A 74 -4.29 -0.61 -5.84
CA ILE A 74 -3.28 0.45 -6.04
C ILE A 74 -3.58 1.35 -7.25
N ARG A 75 -4.09 0.76 -8.34
CA ARG A 75 -4.43 1.45 -9.60
C ARG A 75 -5.63 2.39 -9.47
N ARG A 76 -6.44 2.24 -8.42
CA ARG A 76 -7.59 3.10 -8.12
C ARG A 76 -7.18 4.40 -7.42
N PHE A 77 -5.91 4.55 -7.06
CA PHE A 77 -5.39 5.72 -6.35
C PHE A 77 -4.32 6.45 -7.17
N LYS A 78 -4.36 7.78 -7.15
CA LYS A 78 -3.38 8.65 -7.85
C LYS A 78 -1.97 8.53 -7.27
N SER A 79 -1.89 8.44 -5.95
CA SER A 79 -0.66 8.30 -5.17
C SER A 79 -0.87 7.21 -4.12
N HIS A 80 0.18 6.43 -3.88
CA HIS A 80 0.17 5.28 -2.99
C HIS A 80 1.61 4.97 -2.56
N CYS A 81 1.77 4.37 -1.39
CA CYS A 81 3.03 3.81 -0.95
C CYS A 81 2.76 2.66 0.02
N ILE A 82 3.67 1.68 0.03
CA ILE A 82 3.75 0.67 1.09
C ILE A 82 4.99 0.95 1.92
N ILE A 83 4.88 0.76 3.23
CA ILE A 83 5.97 0.98 4.17
C ILE A 83 6.04 -0.23 5.06
N GLU A 84 7.19 -0.87 5.06
CA GLU A 84 7.46 -2.06 5.86
C GLU A 84 8.29 -1.67 7.08
N ASN A 85 8.29 -2.53 8.11
CA ASN A 85 9.16 -2.39 9.28
C ASN A 85 9.10 -1.01 9.95
N ILE A 86 7.91 -0.39 9.99
CA ILE A 86 7.70 0.96 10.53
C ILE A 86 8.29 1.11 11.93
N ARG A 87 8.15 0.09 12.78
CA ARG A 87 8.66 0.10 14.16
C ARG A 87 10.20 0.19 14.17
N GLU A 88 10.85 -0.63 13.37
CA GLU A 88 12.30 -0.71 13.26
C GLU A 88 12.87 0.56 12.63
N GLU A 89 12.29 1.01 11.52
CA GLU A 89 12.71 2.18 10.76
C GLU A 89 12.52 3.48 11.56
N SER A 90 11.38 3.63 12.24
CA SER A 90 11.14 4.79 13.12
C SER A 90 12.09 4.82 14.32
N ARG A 91 12.47 3.65 14.86
CA ARG A 91 13.46 3.57 15.95
C ARG A 91 14.87 3.90 15.45
N LYS A 92 15.23 3.50 14.23
CA LYS A 92 16.56 3.69 13.67
C LYS A 92 16.78 5.12 13.17
N TYR A 93 15.79 5.72 12.52
CA TYR A 93 15.95 7.00 11.83
C TYR A 93 15.00 8.11 12.30
N GLY A 94 14.08 7.80 13.21
CA GLY A 94 13.10 8.74 13.74
C GLY A 94 11.88 8.94 12.84
N LEU A 95 10.79 9.41 13.44
CA LEU A 95 9.52 9.66 12.75
C LEU A 95 9.63 10.77 11.69
N LYS A 96 10.51 11.75 11.88
CA LYS A 96 10.70 12.85 10.93
C LYS A 96 11.14 12.34 9.56
N LYS A 97 12.16 11.46 9.54
CA LYS A 97 12.64 10.85 8.31
C LYS A 97 11.55 9.99 7.68
N LEU A 98 10.89 9.15 8.48
CA LEU A 98 9.80 8.29 7.99
C LEU A 98 8.68 9.10 7.33
N GLN A 99 8.28 10.24 7.90
CA GLN A 99 7.29 11.13 7.29
C GLN A 99 7.79 11.75 5.97
N GLY A 100 9.06 12.14 5.91
CA GLY A 100 9.69 12.62 4.67
C GLY A 100 9.72 11.55 3.58
N ASP A 101 10.02 10.30 3.95
CA ASP A 101 10.04 9.16 3.02
C ASP A 101 8.63 8.86 2.49
N ILE A 102 7.60 8.91 3.35
CA ILE A 102 6.18 8.79 2.96
C ILE A 102 5.79 9.86 1.97
N LEU A 103 6.03 11.13 2.32
CA LEU A 103 5.68 12.26 1.47
C LEU A 103 6.43 12.18 0.14
N SER A 104 7.70 11.79 0.17
CA SER A 104 8.49 11.63 -1.05
C SER A 104 7.93 10.56 -1.97
N ALA A 105 7.52 9.42 -1.42
CA ALA A 105 6.90 8.34 -2.17
C ALA A 105 5.54 8.76 -2.76
N LEU A 106 4.70 9.45 -2.00
CA LEU A 106 3.37 9.90 -2.44
C LEU A 106 3.43 11.03 -3.47
N CYS A 107 4.36 11.98 -3.32
CA CYS A 107 4.55 13.11 -4.22
C CYS A 107 5.42 12.77 -5.44
N LYS A 108 6.15 11.65 -5.41
CA LYS A 108 7.13 11.25 -6.44
C LYS A 108 8.27 12.26 -6.63
N THR A 109 8.60 12.98 -5.57
CA THR A 109 9.66 14.00 -5.51
C THR A 109 10.27 13.99 -4.11
N LYS A 110 11.55 14.34 -3.97
CA LYS A 110 12.16 14.42 -2.63
C LYS A 110 11.46 15.50 -1.80
N MET A 111 10.92 15.10 -0.65
CA MET A 111 10.24 15.97 0.31
C MET A 111 11.04 16.02 1.60
N GLU A 112 11.31 17.23 2.07
CA GLU A 112 11.91 17.46 3.38
C GLU A 112 10.83 17.87 4.39
N VAL A 113 11.05 17.44 5.64
CA VAL A 113 10.19 17.68 6.79
C VAL A 113 11.09 18.24 7.89
N ASP A 114 10.76 19.44 8.37
CA ASP A 114 11.54 20.15 9.37
C ASP A 114 11.32 19.56 10.76
N CYS A 115 10.06 19.19 11.05
CA CYS A 115 9.69 18.55 12.31
C CYS A 115 8.50 17.59 12.19
N VAL A 116 8.32 16.75 13.21
CA VAL A 116 7.27 15.71 13.20
C VAL A 116 5.85 16.30 13.12
N ALA A 117 5.63 17.47 13.74
CA ALA A 117 4.34 18.15 13.72
C ALA A 117 3.96 18.62 12.31
N GLU A 118 4.91 19.22 11.59
CA GLU A 118 4.73 19.64 10.21
C GLU A 118 4.46 18.45 9.28
N GLY A 119 5.22 17.37 9.41
CA GLY A 119 5.00 16.14 8.64
C GLY A 119 3.59 15.57 8.81
N LYS A 120 3.02 15.63 10.03
CA LYS A 120 1.63 15.21 10.29
C LYS A 120 0.61 16.08 9.54
N LEU A 121 0.84 17.40 9.49
CA LEU A 121 -0.05 18.32 8.77
C LEU A 121 0.00 18.08 7.26
N LYS A 122 1.20 17.90 6.71
CA LYS A 122 1.42 17.60 5.28
C LYS A 122 0.81 16.26 4.84
N ILE A 123 0.83 15.24 5.69
CA ILE A 123 0.20 13.93 5.38
C ILE A 123 -1.33 13.99 5.47
N LYS A 124 -1.88 14.92 6.25
CA LYS A 124 -3.33 15.04 6.47
C LYS A 124 -4.03 15.85 5.37
N SER A 125 -3.32 16.70 4.64
CA SER A 125 -3.88 17.56 3.57
C SER A 125 -4.14 16.78 2.28
#